data_AF-A0A432GFZ5-F1
#
_entry.id   AF-A0A432GFZ5-F1
#
_cell.length_a   1.000
_cell.length_b   1.000
_cell.length_c   1.000
_cell.angle_alpha   90.00
_cell.angle_beta   90.00
_cell.angle_gamma   90.00
#
_symmetry.space_group_name_H-M   'P 1'
#
loop_
_entity.id
_entity.type
_entity.pdbx_description
1 polymer ?
#
loop_
_entity_poly.entity_id
_entity_poly.type
_entity_poly.pdbx_seq_one_letter_code
_entity_poly.pdbx_strand_id
1 'polypeptide(L)'
;MSKKTYLMQTRKPYEQYFFRCKIPKDLDKTFTQKDFTVSLKSSSYKVSKIISTKLYQITQSIFNEVREGYMNDITLEDVKSILRDKVRQTIKHINLYEWETNKWNEKELQERIDEIDK
;
A
#
# COMPACT_ATOMS: atom_id res chain seq x y z
N MET A 1 11.22 23.06 6.87
CA MET A 1 10.22 22.23 6.14
C MET A 1 9.79 21.10 7.06
N SER A 2 8.50 20.99 7.38
CA SER A 2 7.99 19.92 8.25
C SER A 2 8.33 18.56 7.66
N LYS A 3 9.10 17.73 8.38
CA LYS A 3 9.43 16.36 7.95
C LYS A 3 8.11 15.60 7.84
N LYS A 4 7.65 15.35 6.61
CA LYS A 4 6.52 14.48 6.31
C LYS A 4 6.72 13.15 7.06
N THR A 5 5.91 12.93 8.11
CA THR A 5 6.16 11.98 9.21
C THR A 5 5.86 10.52 8.89
N TYR A 6 5.47 10.24 7.65
CA TYR A 6 4.90 8.95 7.24
C TYR A 6 5.88 7.98 6.59
N LEU A 7 7.12 8.41 6.31
CA LEU A 7 8.19 7.53 5.82
C LEU A 7 9.24 7.34 6.92
N MET A 8 9.45 6.09 7.31
CA MET A 8 10.46 5.67 8.27
C MET A 8 11.50 4.79 7.59
N GLN A 9 12.77 5.02 7.89
CA GLN A 9 13.89 4.21 7.44
C GLN A 9 14.49 3.45 8.64
N THR A 10 14.88 2.19 8.43
CA THR A 10 15.63 1.44 9.44
C THR A 10 17.07 1.92 9.53
N ARG A 11 17.68 1.79 10.72
CA ARG A 11 19.13 2.05 10.93
C ARG A 11 20.01 0.85 10.57
N LYS A 12 19.47 -0.13 9.85
CA LYS A 12 20.16 -1.37 9.51
C LYS A 12 21.04 -1.16 8.26
N PRO A 13 22.08 -1.98 8.04
CA PRO A 13 22.96 -1.84 6.88
C PRO A 13 22.21 -1.99 5.54
N TYR A 14 21.10 -2.73 5.53
CA TYR A 14 20.16 -2.76 4.41
C TYR A 14 19.09 -1.68 4.61
N GLU A 15 18.98 -0.78 3.63
CA GLU A 15 17.94 0.23 3.63
C GLU A 15 16.56 -0.43 3.48
N GLN A 16 15.75 -0.36 4.54
CA GLN A 16 14.35 -0.73 4.48
C GLN A 16 13.49 0.45 4.85
N TYR A 17 12.48 0.68 4.03
CA TYR A 17 11.51 1.74 4.23
C TYR A 17 10.17 1.18 4.71
N PHE A 18 9.56 1.93 5.63
CA PHE A 18 8.29 1.64 6.24
C PHE A 18 7.38 2.86 6.16
N PHE A 19 6.11 2.61 5.88
CA PHE A 19 5.06 3.58 6.08
C PHE A 19 4.65 3.57 7.55
N ARG A 20 4.70 4.72 8.22
CA ARG A 20 4.21 4.90 9.59
C ARG A 20 2.97 5.77 9.57
N CYS A 21 1.85 5.23 10.03
CA CYS A 21 0.62 5.98 10.19
C CYS A 21 0.34 6.22 11.66
N LYS A 22 0.13 7.49 12.03
CA LYS A 22 -0.41 7.85 13.34
C LYS A 22 -1.92 7.85 13.27
N ILE A 23 -2.55 7.18 14.21
CA ILE A 23 -4.01 7.10 14.27
C ILE A 23 -4.52 8.41 14.88
N PRO A 24 -5.53 9.05 14.25
CA PRO A 24 -6.21 10.22 14.79
C PRO A 24 -6.88 9.89 16.14
N LYS A 25 -6.80 10.81 17.12
CA LYS A 25 -7.31 10.58 18.50
C LYS A 25 -8.81 10.31 18.55
N ASP A 26 -9.56 10.84 17.59
CA ASP A 26 -10.98 10.60 17.41
C ASP A 26 -11.30 9.12 17.13
N LEU A 27 -10.35 8.38 16.54
CA LEU A 27 -10.49 6.97 16.21
C LEU A 27 -9.88 6.04 17.29
N ASP A 28 -9.44 6.56 18.44
CA ASP A 28 -8.89 5.75 19.54
C ASP A 28 -9.93 4.75 20.11
N LYS A 29 -11.23 5.03 19.96
CA LYS A 29 -12.31 4.10 20.37
C LYS A 29 -12.43 2.90 19.43
N THR A 30 -12.18 3.11 18.13
CA THR A 30 -12.27 2.08 17.09
C THR A 30 -10.96 1.29 17.01
N PHE A 31 -9.83 1.98 17.14
CA PHE A 31 -8.50 1.41 17.00
C PHE A 31 -7.72 1.51 18.32
N THR A 32 -7.35 0.36 18.89
CA THR A 32 -6.64 0.29 20.18
C THR A 32 -5.19 0.81 20.12
N GLN A 33 -4.59 0.87 18.94
CA GLN A 33 -3.19 1.30 18.77
C GLN A 33 -3.11 2.80 18.45
N LYS A 34 -2.03 3.46 18.87
CA LYS A 34 -1.80 4.90 18.56
C LYS A 34 -1.16 5.12 17.20
N ASP A 35 -0.39 4.15 16.74
CA ASP A 35 0.23 4.16 15.44
C ASP A 35 0.47 2.73 14.96
N PHE A 36 0.68 2.60 13.65
CA PHE A 36 1.06 1.34 13.04
C PHE A 36 2.06 1.57 11.91
N THR A 37 2.76 0.49 11.55
CA THR A 37 3.74 0.50 10.48
C THR A 37 3.48 -0.59 9.44
N VAL A 38 3.70 -0.26 8.17
CA VAL A 38 3.63 -1.20 7.04
C VAL A 38 4.96 -1.16 6.28
N SER A 39 5.57 -2.32 6.03
CA SER A 39 6.79 -2.39 5.22
C SER A 39 6.48 -2.02 3.78
N LEU A 40 7.29 -1.14 3.19
CA LEU A 40 7.17 -0.75 1.79
C LEU A 40 7.85 -1.73 0.82
N LYS A 41 8.56 -2.74 1.36
CA LYS A 41 9.23 -3.80 0.59
C LYS A 41 10.11 -3.25 -0.56
N SER A 42 10.66 -2.06 -0.37
CA SER A 42 11.54 -1.39 -1.31
C SER A 42 12.74 -0.82 -0.55
N SER A 43 13.90 -0.85 -1.19
CA SER A 43 15.15 -0.21 -0.74
C SER A 43 15.39 1.13 -1.44
N SER A 44 14.52 1.57 -2.34
CA SER A 44 14.66 2.85 -3.04
C SER A 44 13.89 3.94 -2.30
N TYR A 45 14.59 4.99 -1.87
CA TYR A 45 13.99 6.15 -1.22
C TYR A 45 12.90 6.81 -2.08
N LYS A 46 13.18 7.03 -3.37
CA LYS A 46 12.26 7.72 -4.30
C LYS A 46 10.95 6.94 -4.45
N VAL A 47 11.05 5.64 -4.74
CA VAL A 47 9.90 4.74 -4.87
C VAL A 47 9.13 4.68 -3.54
N SER A 48 9.85 4.48 -2.43
CA SER A 48 9.27 4.41 -1.09
C SER A 48 8.53 5.69 -0.70
N LYS A 49 9.05 6.87 -1.08
CA LYS A 49 8.39 8.16 -0.84
C LYS A 49 7.07 8.28 -1.59
N ILE A 50 7.02 7.83 -2.86
CA ILE A 50 5.80 7.83 -3.68
C ILE A 50 4.77 6.87 -3.07
N ILE A 51 5.18 5.63 -2.77
CA ILE A 51 4.29 4.62 -2.18
C ILE A 51 3.76 5.12 -0.83
N SER A 52 4.62 5.63 0.05
CA SER A 52 4.24 6.16 1.36
C SER A 52 3.21 7.30 1.26
N THR A 53 3.34 8.19 0.27
CA THR A 53 2.37 9.27 0.04
C THR A 53 1.01 8.73 -0.42
N LYS A 54 1.00 7.74 -1.31
CA LYS A 54 -0.23 7.08 -1.76
C LYS A 54 -0.92 6.31 -0.64
N LEU A 55 -0.15 5.56 0.16
CA LEU A 55 -0.68 4.85 1.33
C LEU A 55 -1.30 5.82 2.33
N TYR A 56 -0.66 6.97 2.57
CA TYR A 56 -1.21 8.01 3.42
C TYR A 56 -2.60 8.47 2.94
N GLN A 57 -2.75 8.77 1.65
CA GLN A 57 -4.04 9.19 1.07
C GLN A 57 -5.12 8.12 1.25
N ILE A 58 -4.79 6.85 0.98
CA ILE A 58 -5.71 5.73 1.18
C ILE A 58 -6.11 5.60 2.63
N THR A 59 -5.15 5.68 3.55
CA THR A 59 -5.45 5.59 4.99
C THR A 59 -6.34 6.75 5.46
N GLN A 60 -6.16 7.97 4.93
CA GLN A 60 -7.07 9.07 5.24
C GLN A 60 -8.49 8.83 4.71
N SER A 61 -8.63 8.26 3.51
CA SER A 61 -9.95 7.86 2.97
C SER A 61 -10.65 6.86 3.88
N ILE A 62 -9.93 5.79 4.28
CA ILE A 62 -10.45 4.78 5.21
C ILE A 62 -10.89 5.44 6.53
N PHE A 63 -10.07 6.33 7.09
CA PHE A 63 -10.43 7.03 8.32
C PHE A 63 -11.67 7.92 8.18
N ASN A 64 -11.90 8.51 7.00
CA ASN A 64 -13.13 9.26 6.75
C ASN A 64 -14.35 8.33 6.64
N GLU A 65 -14.23 7.21 5.93
CA GLU A 65 -15.31 6.21 5.84
C GLU A 65 -15.68 5.63 7.21
N VAL A 66 -14.70 5.42 8.09
CA VAL A 66 -14.93 5.02 9.49
C VAL A 66 -15.67 6.11 10.26
N ARG A 67 -15.32 7.39 10.08
CA ARG A 67 -16.01 8.51 10.75
C ARG A 67 -17.45 8.67 10.29
N GLU A 68 -17.70 8.44 9.00
CA GLU A 68 -19.03 8.53 8.40
C GLU A 68 -19.92 7.32 8.79
N GLY A 69 -19.34 6.31 9.45
CA GLY A 69 -20.06 5.15 9.96
C GLY A 69 -20.28 4.05 8.93
N TYR A 70 -19.62 4.13 7.76
CA TYR A 70 -19.70 3.11 6.71
C TYR A 70 -18.86 1.87 7.03
N MET A 71 -17.79 2.02 7.84
CA MET A 71 -16.84 0.96 8.19
C MET A 71 -16.69 0.77 9.70
N ASN A 72 -17.79 0.44 10.40
CA ASN A 72 -17.76 0.36 11.87
C ASN A 72 -17.01 -0.88 12.42
N ASP A 73 -16.97 -1.98 11.66
CA ASP A 73 -16.37 -3.26 12.10
C ASP A 73 -14.94 -3.48 11.57
N ILE A 74 -14.31 -2.46 10.98
CA ILE A 74 -12.97 -2.60 10.41
C ILE A 74 -11.91 -2.70 11.51
N THR A 75 -11.08 -3.73 11.45
CA THR A 75 -9.96 -3.89 12.39
C THR A 75 -8.68 -3.26 11.86
N LEU A 76 -7.72 -3.01 12.74
CA LEU A 76 -6.39 -2.55 12.32
C LEU A 76 -5.66 -3.55 11.43
N GLU A 77 -5.94 -4.85 11.56
CA GLU A 77 -5.30 -5.85 10.70
C GLU A 77 -5.89 -5.80 9.29
N ASP A 78 -7.19 -5.51 9.14
CA ASP A 78 -7.82 -5.31 7.84
C ASP A 78 -7.22 -4.09 7.12
N VAL A 79 -7.08 -2.97 7.83
CA VAL A 79 -6.40 -1.77 7.31
C VAL A 79 -4.96 -2.11 6.87
N LYS A 80 -4.21 -2.84 7.70
CA LYS A 80 -2.85 -3.28 7.35
C LYS A 80 -2.85 -4.19 6.13
N SER A 81 -3.82 -5.09 6.00
CA SER A 81 -3.95 -6.02 4.89
C SER A 81 -4.17 -5.26 3.58
N ILE A 82 -5.15 -4.35 3.54
CA ILE A 82 -5.45 -3.48 2.39
C ILE A 82 -4.19 -2.71 1.96
N LEU A 83 -3.47 -2.11 2.91
CA LEU A 83 -2.26 -1.35 2.61
C LEU A 83 -1.13 -2.25 2.11
N ARG A 84 -0.93 -3.44 2.69
CA ARG A 84 0.07 -4.42 2.21
C ARG A 84 -0.24 -4.88 0.79
N ASP A 85 -1.50 -5.14 0.47
CA ASP A 85 -1.89 -5.54 -0.88
C ASP A 85 -1.68 -4.41 -1.89
N LYS A 86 -1.93 -3.16 -1.50
CA LYS A 86 -1.61 -2.03 -2.37
C LYS A 86 -0.11 -1.87 -2.61
N VAL A 87 0.72 -2.09 -1.59
CA VAL A 87 2.19 -2.12 -1.74
C VAL A 87 2.60 -3.23 -2.70
N ARG A 88 2.07 -4.45 -2.53
CA ARG A 88 2.35 -5.59 -3.41
C ARG A 88 1.96 -5.30 -4.86
N GLN A 89 0.75 -4.76 -5.09
CA GLN A 89 0.30 -4.36 -6.42
C GLN A 89 1.23 -3.32 -7.06
N THR A 90 1.68 -2.33 -6.28
CA THR A 90 2.56 -1.27 -6.79
C THR A 90 3.94 -1.82 -7.17
N ILE A 91 4.52 -2.67 -6.33
CA ILE A 91 5.81 -3.32 -6.62
C ILE A 91 5.68 -4.23 -7.84
N LYS A 92 4.62 -5.03 -7.92
CA LYS A 92 4.36 -5.88 -9.09
C LYS A 92 4.26 -5.03 -10.36
N HIS A 93 3.55 -3.91 -10.32
CA HIS A 93 3.43 -3.01 -11.48
C HIS A 93 4.79 -2.40 -11.89
N ILE A 94 5.59 -1.94 -10.92
CA ILE A 94 6.95 -1.43 -11.18
C ILE A 94 7.81 -2.51 -11.82
N ASN A 95 7.83 -3.73 -11.27
CA ASN A 95 8.58 -4.83 -11.83
C ASN A 95 8.09 -5.20 -13.24
N LEU A 96 6.78 -5.33 -13.46
CA LEU A 96 6.26 -5.64 -14.81
C LEU A 96 6.65 -4.58 -15.85
N TYR A 97 6.71 -3.31 -15.44
CA TYR A 97 7.14 -2.21 -16.29
C TYR A 97 8.66 -2.21 -16.52
N GLU A 98 9.46 -2.38 -15.46
CA GLU A 98 10.94 -2.45 -15.54
C GLU A 98 11.42 -3.64 -16.38
N TRP A 99 10.73 -4.77 -16.32
CA TRP A 99 11.08 -6.00 -17.01
C TRP A 99 10.35 -6.18 -18.36
N GLU A 100 9.52 -5.20 -18.78
CA GLU A 100 8.67 -5.25 -19.99
C GLU A 100 7.81 -6.52 -20.14
N THR A 101 7.58 -7.25 -19.04
CA THR A 101 6.88 -8.54 -19.03
C THR A 101 5.37 -8.42 -19.20
N ASN A 102 4.85 -7.19 -19.22
CA ASN A 102 3.46 -6.87 -19.57
C ASN A 102 3.34 -6.22 -20.96
N LYS A 103 4.13 -6.71 -21.92
CA LYS A 103 3.97 -6.29 -23.32
C LYS A 103 2.69 -6.94 -23.86
N TRP A 104 1.68 -6.13 -24.10
CA TRP A 104 0.42 -6.57 -24.71
C TRP A 104 0.70 -7.33 -26.02
N ASN A 105 0.23 -8.57 -26.09
CA ASN A 105 0.32 -9.41 -27.27
C ASN A 105 -1.08 -9.94 -27.61
N GLU A 106 -1.68 -9.37 -28.64
CA GLU A 106 -3.03 -9.71 -29.12
C GLU A 106 -3.15 -11.20 -29.48
N LYS A 107 -2.07 -11.79 -30.03
CA LYS A 107 -2.05 -13.20 -30.42
C LYS A 107 -2.09 -14.15 -29.21
N GLU A 108 -1.32 -13.84 -28.17
CA GLU A 108 -1.30 -14.63 -26.93
C GLU A 108 -2.64 -14.55 -26.17
N LEU A 109 -3.31 -13.40 -26.23
CA LEU A 109 -4.65 -13.26 -25.66
C LEU A 109 -5.67 -14.13 -26.41
N GLN A 110 -5.63 -14.12 -27.75
CA GLN A 110 -6.55 -14.92 -28.55
C GLN A 110 -6.35 -16.42 -28.29
N GLU A 111 -5.10 -16.88 -28.23
CA GLU A 111 -4.78 -18.29 -27.90
C GLU A 111 -5.34 -18.72 -26.53
N ARG A 112 -5.29 -17.84 -25.51
CA ARG A 112 -5.88 -18.11 -24.18
C ARG A 112 -7.40 -18.10 -24.16
N ILE A 113 -8.04 -17.26 -24.97
CA ILE A 113 -9.51 -17.25 -25.09
C ILE A 113 -9.95 -18.55 -25.75
N ASP A 114 -9.28 -18.96 -26.83
CA ASP A 114 -9.58 -20.19 -27.56
C ASP A 114 -9.34 -21.46 -26.71
N GLU A 115 -8.41 -21.43 -25.73
CA GLU A 115 -8.20 -22.52 -24.75
C GLU A 115 -9.32 -22.66 -23.72
N ILE A 116 -9.99 -21.56 -23.35
CA ILE A 116 -11.08 -21.56 -22.36
C ILE A 116 -12.40 -22.03 -22.99
N ASP A 117 -12.60 -21.71 -24.27
CA ASP A 117 -13.80 -22.08 -25.04
C ASP A 117 -13.77 -23.54 -25.56
N LYS A 118 -12.77 -24.34 -25.13
CA LYS A 118 -12.56 -25.74 -25.52
C LYS A 118 -12.93 -26.72 -24.42
#